data_AF-A0A0J1FVD8-F1
#
_entry.id   AF-A0A0J1FVD8-F1
#
_cell.length_a   1.000
_cell.length_b   1.000
_cell.length_c   1.000
_cell.angle_alpha   90.00
_cell.angle_beta   90.00
_cell.angle_gamma   90.00
#
_symmetry.space_group_name_H-M   'P 1'
#
loop_
_entity.id
_entity.type
_entity.pdbx_description
1 polymer ?
#
loop_
_entity_poly.entity_id
_entity_poly.type
_entity_poly.pdbx_seq_one_letter_code
_entity_poly.pdbx_strand_id
1 'polypeptide(L)'
;MSRGEGILNNIGEIHRQLEQYEEALIYYENALVMSKDLNNFGNMAGILINMGHIYRCLNQNIKTLNIYKDSLTYCRKIDDKIKIGEVLNCLGEAYEKLQKEHVALQYYRNVAKSPRFQSWDEGGSRFVSK
;
A
#
# COMPACT_ATOMS: atom_id res chain seq x y z
N MET A 1 18.36 10.18 2.44
CA MET A 1 17.17 10.04 3.32
C MET A 1 17.18 11.22 4.27
N SER A 2 16.20 12.12 4.22
CA SER A 2 16.09 13.13 5.26
C SER A 2 15.63 12.41 6.53
N ARG A 3 16.32 12.60 7.65
CA ARG A 3 16.03 11.86 8.89
C ARG A 3 14.62 12.18 9.44
N GLY A 4 14.08 13.37 9.15
CA GLY A 4 12.82 13.84 9.72
C GLY A 4 11.58 13.09 9.20
N GLU A 5 11.45 12.91 7.88
CA GLU A 5 10.29 12.25 7.27
C GLU A 5 10.14 10.78 7.72
N GLY A 6 11.27 10.08 7.88
CA GLY A 6 11.29 8.68 8.33
C GLY A 6 10.94 8.54 9.80
N ILE A 7 11.41 9.46 10.65
CA ILE A 7 11.06 9.48 12.07
C ILE A 7 9.55 9.70 12.25
N LEU A 8 8.97 10.69 11.56
CA LEU A 8 7.53 10.95 11.63
C LEU A 8 6.71 9.76 11.15
N ASN A 9 7.11 9.11 10.04
CA ASN A 9 6.47 7.89 9.56
C ASN A 9 6.52 6.76 10.61
N ASN A 10 7.67 6.58 11.27
CA ASN A 10 7.79 5.55 12.31
C ASN A 10 6.95 5.85 13.55
N ILE A 11 6.86 7.12 13.97
CA ILE A 11 5.98 7.53 15.08
C ILE A 11 4.51 7.29 14.72
N GLY A 12 4.11 7.66 13.50
CA GLY A 12 2.76 7.37 13.00
C GLY A 12 2.45 5.87 13.00
N GLU A 13 3.43 5.03 12.67
CA GLU A 13 3.27 3.57 12.70
C GLU A 13 3.07 3.02 14.11
N ILE A 14 3.80 3.55 15.10
CA ILE A 14 3.61 3.18 16.50
C ILE A 14 2.20 3.57 16.96
N HIS A 15 1.75 4.80 16.69
CA HIS A 15 0.38 5.22 17.04
C HIS A 15 -0.67 4.36 16.35
N ARG A 16 -0.47 4.00 15.08
CA ARG A 16 -1.37 3.10 14.34
C ARG A 16 -1.47 1.72 15.00
N GLN A 17 -0.34 1.16 15.44
CA GLN A 17 -0.30 -0.13 16.15
C GLN A 17 -0.95 -0.07 17.53
N LEU A 18 -0.96 1.11 18.16
CA LEU A 18 -1.68 1.40 19.40
C LEU A 18 -3.17 1.75 19.16
N GLU A 19 -3.65 1.66 17.91
CA GLU A 19 -5.01 2.05 17.50
C GLU A 19 -5.37 3.53 17.76
N GLN A 20 -4.35 4.37 17.93
CA GLN A 20 -4.46 5.83 18.06
C GLN A 20 -4.46 6.45 16.66
N TYR A 21 -5.59 6.28 15.97
CA TYR A 21 -5.69 6.54 14.54
C TYR A 21 -5.59 8.02 14.18
N GLU A 22 -6.19 8.90 14.96
CA GLU A 22 -6.16 10.35 14.75
C GLU A 22 -4.73 10.88 14.89
N GLU A 23 -4.01 10.48 15.94
CA GLU A 23 -2.62 10.85 16.16
C GLU A 23 -1.72 10.30 15.04
N ALA A 24 -1.90 9.04 14.67
CA ALA A 24 -1.15 8.43 13.58
C ALA A 24 -1.32 9.20 12.26
N LEU A 25 -2.54 9.62 11.93
CA LEU A 25 -2.81 10.42 10.73
C LEU A 25 -2.08 11.77 10.76
N ILE A 26 -2.02 12.46 11.91
CA ILE A 26 -1.29 13.73 12.03
C ILE A 26 0.20 13.54 11.70
N TYR A 27 0.83 12.49 12.25
CA TYR A 27 2.24 12.19 11.97
C TYR A 27 2.47 11.80 10.52
N TYR A 28 1.57 10.99 9.94
CA TYR A 28 1.65 10.62 8.53
C TYR A 28 1.45 11.81 7.58
N GLU A 29 0.53 12.73 7.87
CA GLU A 29 0.33 13.94 7.07
C GLU A 29 1.58 14.82 7.08
N ASN A 30 2.19 15.03 8.25
CA ASN A 30 3.44 15.76 8.38
C ASN A 30 4.59 15.08 7.61
N ALA A 31 4.72 13.75 7.73
CA ALA A 31 5.71 12.97 6.97
C ALA A 31 5.47 13.07 5.46
N LEU A 32 4.21 13.11 5.02
CA LEU A 32 3.83 13.20 3.62
C LEU A 32 4.17 14.58 3.03
N VAL A 33 3.94 15.66 3.79
CA VAL A 33 4.35 17.03 3.39
C VAL A 33 5.85 17.09 3.18
N MET A 34 6.65 16.63 4.15
CA MET A 34 8.11 16.60 4.03
C MET A 34 8.57 15.75 2.85
N SER A 35 7.95 14.59 2.64
CA SER A 35 8.29 13.70 1.53
C SER A 35 7.97 14.32 0.17
N LYS A 36 6.91 15.15 0.07
CA LYS A 36 6.60 15.93 -1.13
C LYS A 36 7.67 16.97 -1.42
N ASP A 37 8.08 17.75 -0.41
CA ASP A 37 9.10 18.79 -0.56
C ASP A 37 10.44 18.21 -1.04
N LEU A 38 10.74 16.98 -0.61
CA LEU A 38 11.95 16.26 -0.94
C LEU A 38 11.82 15.35 -2.17
N ASN A 39 10.65 15.34 -2.82
CA ASN A 39 10.34 14.46 -3.94
C ASN A 39 10.61 12.96 -3.66
N ASN A 40 10.47 12.52 -2.41
CA ASN A 40 10.69 11.14 -2.01
C ASN A 40 9.44 10.28 -2.27
N PHE A 41 9.19 9.98 -3.54
CA PHE A 41 8.01 9.22 -3.97
C PHE A 41 7.91 7.84 -3.31
N GLY A 42 9.04 7.21 -2.98
CA GLY A 42 9.06 5.92 -2.29
C GLY A 42 8.54 5.99 -0.86
N ASN A 43 8.89 7.06 -0.14
CA ASN A 43 8.35 7.30 1.20
C ASN A 43 6.89 7.74 1.15
N MET A 44 6.52 8.62 0.20
CA MET A 44 5.12 9.01 -0.03
C MET A 44 4.21 7.81 -0.26
N ALA A 45 4.64 6.85 -1.09
CA ALA A 45 3.90 5.61 -1.32
C ALA A 45 3.67 4.81 -0.04
N GLY A 46 4.71 4.64 0.79
CA GLY A 46 4.62 3.90 2.06
C GLY A 46 3.71 4.59 3.08
N ILE A 47 3.85 5.90 3.25
CA ILE A 47 2.99 6.70 4.13
C ILE A 47 1.52 6.56 3.72
N LEU A 48 1.22 6.65 2.42
CA LEU A 48 -0.15 6.51 1.93
C LEU A 48 -0.71 5.09 2.14
N ILE A 49 0.10 4.04 2.05
CA ILE A 49 -0.34 2.68 2.43
C ILE A 49 -0.78 2.65 3.89
N ASN A 50 0.04 3.21 4.79
CA ASN A 50 -0.26 3.24 6.22
C ASN A 50 -1.52 4.06 6.55
N MET A 51 -1.69 5.23 5.92
CA MET A 51 -2.91 6.02 6.05
C MET A 51 -4.15 5.26 5.52
N GLY A 52 -4.00 4.52 4.42
CA GLY A 52 -5.08 3.71 3.86
C GLY A 52 -5.51 2.58 4.80
N HIS A 53 -4.56 1.96 5.52
CA HIS A 53 -4.87 0.99 6.57
C HIS A 53 -5.70 1.62 7.69
N ILE A 54 -5.34 2.83 8.13
CA ILE A 54 -6.11 3.56 9.15
C ILE A 54 -7.53 3.83 8.67
N TYR A 55 -7.70 4.43 7.49
CA TYR A 55 -9.05 4.72 6.98
C TYR A 55 -9.89 3.46 6.80
N ARG A 56 -9.27 2.32 6.49
CA ARG A 56 -9.95 1.02 6.41
C ARG A 56 -10.45 0.56 7.78
N CYS A 57 -9.66 0.72 8.83
CA CYS A 57 -10.06 0.46 10.22
C CYS A 57 -11.21 1.36 10.65
N LEU A 58 -11.16 2.64 10.26
CA LEU A 58 -12.22 3.63 10.53
C LEU A 58 -13.47 3.48 9.62
N ASN A 59 -13.54 2.44 8.78
CA ASN A 59 -14.63 2.21 7.82
C ASN A 59 -14.86 3.38 6.82
N GLN A 60 -13.87 4.24 6.59
CA GLN A 60 -13.95 5.35 5.65
C GLN A 60 -13.62 4.89 4.23
N ASN A 61 -14.45 4.00 3.68
CA ASN A 61 -14.16 3.22 2.47
C ASN A 61 -13.78 4.08 1.25
N ILE A 62 -14.44 5.23 1.04
CA ILE A 62 -14.12 6.13 -0.07
C ILE A 62 -12.71 6.71 0.09
N LYS A 63 -12.33 7.14 1.31
CA LYS A 63 -10.99 7.65 1.59
C LYS A 63 -9.94 6.57 1.44
N THR A 64 -10.19 5.35 1.95
CA THR A 64 -9.32 4.19 1.77
C THR A 64 -8.98 3.97 0.30
N LEU A 65 -10.00 3.94 -0.57
CA LEU A 65 -9.80 3.72 -2.00
C LEU A 65 -8.98 4.83 -2.66
N ASN A 66 -9.26 6.10 -2.33
CA ASN A 66 -8.53 7.23 -2.90
C ASN A 66 -7.06 7.22 -2.48
N ILE A 67 -6.80 7.02 -1.19
CA ILE A 67 -5.44 6.98 -0.63
C ILE A 67 -4.61 5.83 -1.21
N TYR A 68 -5.18 4.64 -1.34
CA TYR A 68 -4.47 3.53 -1.99
C TYR A 68 -4.24 3.77 -3.49
N LYS A 69 -5.16 4.42 -4.22
CA LYS A 69 -4.93 4.79 -5.63
C LYS A 69 -3.82 5.82 -5.79
N ASP A 70 -3.74 6.80 -4.87
CA ASP A 70 -2.64 7.76 -4.84
C ASP A 70 -1.31 7.04 -4.59
N SER A 71 -1.27 6.14 -3.59
CA SER A 71 -0.08 5.31 -3.35
C SER A 71 0.33 4.52 -4.59
N LEU A 72 -0.62 3.85 -5.26
CA LEU A 72 -0.36 3.08 -6.48
C LEU A 72 0.27 3.93 -7.58
N THR A 73 -0.15 5.19 -7.69
CA THR A 73 0.40 6.15 -8.66
C THR A 73 1.87 6.43 -8.36
N TYR A 74 2.23 6.66 -7.10
CA TYR A 74 3.64 6.84 -6.71
C TYR A 74 4.46 5.57 -6.86
N CYS A 75 3.96 4.40 -6.44
CA CYS A 75 4.66 3.13 -6.61
C CYS A 75 4.97 2.85 -8.09
N ARG A 76 4.02 3.13 -9.00
CA ARG A 76 4.24 3.01 -10.44
C ARG A 76 5.26 4.00 -10.97
N LYS A 77 5.28 5.23 -10.45
CA LYS A 77 6.25 6.27 -10.86
C LYS A 77 7.70 5.87 -10.58
N ILE A 78 7.95 5.13 -9.50
CA ILE A 78 9.29 4.65 -9.12
C ILE A 78 9.56 3.19 -9.48
N ASP A 79 8.63 2.55 -10.18
CA ASP A 79 8.66 1.13 -10.54
C ASP A 79 8.87 0.15 -9.36
N ASP A 80 8.37 0.48 -8.18
CA ASP A 80 8.47 -0.39 -6.99
C ASP A 80 7.44 -1.53 -7.07
N LYS A 81 7.84 -2.62 -7.73
CA LYS A 81 6.98 -3.80 -7.97
C LYS A 81 6.46 -4.44 -6.68
N ILE A 82 7.23 -4.36 -5.60
CA ILE A 82 6.84 -4.94 -4.31
C ILE A 82 5.67 -4.13 -3.74
N LYS A 83 5.81 -2.80 -3.65
CA LYS A 83 4.73 -1.93 -3.17
C LYS A 83 3.53 -1.87 -4.11
N ILE A 84 3.74 -2.01 -5.43
CA ILE A 84 2.61 -2.15 -6.37
C ILE A 84 1.77 -3.38 -5.99
N GLY A 85 2.40 -4.54 -5.76
CA GLY A 85 1.69 -5.75 -5.36
C GLY A 85 0.92 -5.59 -4.04
N GLU A 86 1.56 -4.96 -3.05
CA GLU A 86 0.94 -4.65 -1.76
C GLU A 86 -0.29 -3.75 -1.90
N VAL A 87 -0.16 -2.62 -2.61
CA VAL A 87 -1.27 -1.67 -2.80
C VAL A 87 -2.42 -2.30 -3.60
N LEU A 88 -2.11 -3.11 -4.62
CA LEU A 88 -3.15 -3.84 -5.37
C LEU A 88 -3.88 -4.83 -4.48
N ASN A 89 -3.20 -5.54 -3.59
CA ASN A 89 -3.84 -6.41 -2.60
C ASN A 89 -4.77 -5.60 -1.68
N CYS A 90 -4.29 -4.48 -1.14
CA CYS A 90 -5.10 -3.61 -0.28
C CYS A 90 -6.33 -3.01 -0.99
N LEU A 91 -6.22 -2.70 -2.29
CA LEU A 91 -7.36 -2.27 -3.10
C LEU A 91 -8.36 -3.41 -3.30
N GLY A 92 -7.88 -4.64 -3.54
CA GLY A 92 -8.72 -5.84 -3.59
C GLY A 92 -9.57 -5.99 -2.32
N GLU A 93 -8.91 -5.99 -1.16
CA GLU A 93 -9.56 -6.11 0.16
C GLU A 93 -10.57 -4.97 0.40
N ALA A 94 -10.23 -3.73 0.00
CA ALA A 94 -11.13 -2.60 0.11
C ALA A 94 -12.38 -2.75 -0.77
N TYR A 95 -12.25 -3.32 -1.97
CA TYR A 95 -13.40 -3.58 -2.85
C TYR A 95 -14.24 -4.79 -2.40
N GLU A 96 -13.65 -5.81 -1.76
CA GLU A 96 -14.40 -6.90 -1.13
C GLU A 96 -15.29 -6.38 -0.01
N LYS A 97 -14.75 -5.51 0.86
CA LYS A 97 -15.53 -4.87 1.94
C LYS A 97 -16.72 -4.05 1.41
N LEU A 98 -16.65 -3.59 0.16
CA LEU A 98 -17.71 -2.88 -0.54
C LEU A 98 -18.65 -3.80 -1.34
N GLN A 99 -18.51 -5.12 -1.23
CA GLN A 99 -19.26 -6.12 -2.01
C GLN A 99 -19.11 -5.94 -3.53
N LYS A 100 -17.97 -5.41 -3.98
CA LYS A 100 -17.63 -5.22 -5.41
C LYS A 100 -16.68 -6.33 -5.87
N GLU A 101 -17.13 -7.57 -5.78
CA GLU A 101 -16.34 -8.79 -5.99
C GLU A 101 -15.64 -8.82 -7.36
N HIS A 102 -16.34 -8.45 -8.43
CA HIS A 102 -15.75 -8.40 -9.77
C HIS A 102 -14.55 -7.45 -9.87
N VAL A 103 -14.59 -6.33 -9.14
CA VAL A 103 -13.50 -5.35 -9.11
C VAL A 103 -12.36 -5.86 -8.24
N ALA A 104 -12.66 -6.40 -7.06
CA ALA A 104 -11.65 -7.00 -6.19
C ALA A 104 -10.86 -8.11 -6.90
N LEU A 105 -11.55 -9.00 -7.61
CA LEU A 105 -10.94 -10.08 -8.39
C LEU A 105 -9.97 -9.56 -9.46
N GLN A 106 -10.26 -8.42 -10.09
CA GLN A 106 -9.33 -7.80 -11.04
C GLN A 106 -8.04 -7.36 -10.35
N TYR A 107 -8.13 -6.77 -9.16
CA TYR A 107 -6.95 -6.37 -8.39
C TYR A 107 -6.11 -7.58 -7.96
N TYR A 108 -6.74 -8.64 -7.44
CA TYR A 108 -6.01 -9.86 -7.06
C TYR A 108 -5.33 -10.56 -8.25
N ARG A 109 -6.01 -10.61 -9.40
CA ARG A 109 -5.40 -11.14 -10.64
C ARG A 109 -4.18 -10.33 -11.08
N ASN A 110 -4.17 -9.02 -10.85
CA ASN A 110 -3.02 -8.19 -11.17
C ASN A 110 -1.85 -8.44 -10.21
N VAL A 111 -2.11 -8.76 -8.94
CA VAL A 111 -1.08 -9.18 -7.98
C VAL A 111 -0.45 -10.51 -8.41
N ALA A 112 -1.27 -11.51 -8.77
CA ALA A 112 -0.78 -12.83 -9.19
C ALA A 112 0.11 -12.78 -10.44
N LYS A 113 -0.08 -11.79 -11.31
CA LYS A 113 0.77 -11.54 -12.50
C LYS A 113 2.06 -10.78 -12.16
N SER A 114 2.26 -10.34 -10.92
CA SER A 114 3.48 -9.63 -10.52
C SER A 114 4.68 -10.59 -10.56
N PRO A 115 5.89 -10.14 -10.95
CA PRO A 115 7.10 -10.97 -10.97
C PRO A 115 7.39 -11.72 -9.67
N ARG A 116 6.93 -11.18 -8.52
CA ARG A 116 7.01 -11.81 -7.20
C ARG A 116 6.31 -13.18 -7.14
N PHE A 117 5.24 -13.37 -7.92
CA PHE A 117 4.43 -14.60 -7.97
C PHE A 117 4.66 -15.41 -9.26
N GLN A 118 5.08 -14.79 -10.36
CA GLN A 118 5.44 -15.53 -11.58
C GLN A 118 6.64 -16.47 -11.38
N SER A 119 7.58 -16.13 -10.49
CA SER A 119 8.71 -17.01 -10.16
C SER A 119 8.30 -18.29 -9.44
N TRP A 120 7.13 -18.34 -8.83
CA TRP A 120 6.56 -19.55 -8.23
C TRP A 120 6.05 -20.52 -9.30
N ASP A 121 5.40 -20.02 -10.33
CA ASP A 121 4.81 -20.84 -11.40
C ASP A 121 5.88 -21.44 -12.31
N GLU A 122 7.01 -20.77 -12.54
CA GLU A 122 8.10 -21.27 -13.38
C GLU A 122 9.01 -22.31 -12.68
N GLY A 123 9.01 -22.35 -11.35
CA GLY A 123 9.81 -23.29 -10.54
C GLY A 123 9.12 -24.59 -10.15
N GLY A 124 7.77 -24.61 -10.12
CA GLY A 124 6.98 -25.75 -9.64
C GLY A 124 6.71 -26.86 -10.67
N SER A 125 6.83 -26.59 -11.97
CA SER A 125 6.47 -27.54 -13.03
C SER A 125 7.62 -28.40 -13.58
N ARG A 126 8.83 -28.34 -13.00
CA ARG A 126 9.99 -29.11 -13.51
C ARG A 126 10.19 -30.52 -12.90
N PHE A 127 9.29 -31.01 -12.06
CA PHE A 127 9.43 -32.35 -11.46
C PHE A 127 8.18 -33.23 -11.62
N VAL A 128 7.68 -33.40 -12.84
CA VAL A 128 6.90 -34.62 -13.18
C VAL A 128 7.17 -35.03 -14.62
N SER A 129 8.31 -35.68 -14.87
CA SER A 129 8.45 -36.67 -15.96
C SER A 129 9.85 -37.29 -15.96
N LYS A 130 10.00 -38.46 -15.32
CA LYS A 130 10.67 -39.64 -15.87
C LYS A 130 10.25 -40.87 -15.09
#